data_AF-F7LZH5-F1
#
_entry.id   AF-F7LZH5-F1
#
_cell.length_a   1.000
_cell.length_b   1.000
_cell.length_c   1.000
_cell.angle_alpha   90.00
_cell.angle_beta   90.00
_cell.angle_gamma   90.00
#
_symmetry.space_group_name_H-M   'P 1'
#
loop_
_entity.id
_entity.type
_entity.pdbx_description
1 polymer ?
#
loop_
_entity_poly.entity_id
_entity_poly.type
_entity_poly.pdbx_seq_one_letter_code
_entity_poly.pdbx_strand_id
1 'polypeptide(L)'
;MLKIKSILVSLLAVAALASCSNENLEENPEVEGGAGYDVAYVSISLTNPKMPGSRASGEQTALEEESAINELYLITFNASKVVTKDEKATKYATVLGSSSFGTNSGVTTPNTPVKVDPNTKYLLVIANPGYQLKDRLDNLSAGATYATINGMITVPENNTKPNNAYLVEEVVHSNGCAMINVGFYDDSDSDPSNHAWEDECLLDVSDKIVLVSDYKSEAQAQNAAKSNPATLEIERLAAKLEVMIGSPLAVGPFEDGTNASLGQFDFGNWTIDYYNSLFFPFAKETTTASSHTTGFYKSNFYTVDPNFTTAGGTEYLTGIIKNTLDAATREPKVEWVAESATVGDNYKYCIENTMVAGYQKFGAATRLVLKGQYAPWKSGEFTLGNDWYRLPNGTNSVNFKSFADLLAAYTPAKAKETASDPMTAQETFSFGMRTVLYSDKI
;
A
#
# COMPACT_ATOMS: atom_id res chain seq x y z
N MET A 1 5.67 43.81 45.45
CA MET A 1 5.08 42.45 45.39
C MET A 1 5.36 41.84 44.04
N LEU A 2 6.10 40.71 44.05
CA LEU A 2 6.03 39.52 43.19
C LEU A 2 6.07 39.68 41.64
N LYS A 3 6.66 38.79 40.85
CA LYS A 3 7.68 37.72 40.98
C LYS A 3 7.79 37.21 39.53
N ILE A 4 8.84 37.55 38.78
CA ILE A 4 9.12 36.87 37.50
C ILE A 4 9.99 35.67 37.85
N LYS A 5 9.41 34.47 37.79
CA LYS A 5 10.11 33.20 37.91
C LYS A 5 10.62 32.79 36.53
N SER A 6 11.93 32.94 36.36
CA SER A 6 12.88 31.93 35.87
C SER A 6 12.31 30.72 35.09
N ILE A 7 12.74 30.58 33.84
CA ILE A 7 13.04 29.28 33.24
C ILE A 7 14.46 29.41 32.65
N LEU A 8 15.41 28.71 33.28
CA LEU A 8 16.76 28.52 32.76
C LEU A 8 16.68 27.65 31.49
N VAL A 9 17.15 28.19 30.36
CA VAL A 9 17.58 27.38 29.22
C VAL A 9 19.06 27.09 29.45
N SER A 10 19.37 25.84 29.78
CA SER A 10 20.73 25.32 29.83
C SER A 10 21.29 25.26 28.40
N LEU A 11 21.96 26.33 27.96
CA LEU A 11 22.93 26.25 26.87
C LEU A 11 24.11 25.41 27.37
N LEU A 12 24.25 24.19 26.86
CA LEU A 12 25.49 23.44 27.00
C LEU A 12 26.49 24.06 26.02
N ALA A 13 27.47 24.76 26.58
CA ALA A 13 28.58 25.36 25.82
C ALA A 13 29.46 24.25 25.23
N VAL A 14 29.46 24.15 23.90
CA VAL A 14 30.50 23.42 23.17
C VAL A 14 31.74 24.30 23.20
N ALA A 15 32.74 23.88 23.99
CA ALA A 15 34.06 24.49 23.94
C ALA A 15 34.68 24.22 22.57
N ALA A 16 34.79 25.26 21.76
CA ALA A 16 35.66 25.28 20.59
C ALA A 16 37.12 25.23 21.09
N LEU A 17 37.77 24.08 20.95
CA LEU A 17 39.23 24.02 20.99
C LEU A 17 39.75 24.34 19.60
N ALA A 18 40.13 25.60 19.41
CA ALA A 18 41.09 25.98 18.38
C ALA A 18 42.43 25.31 18.72
N SER A 19 42.94 24.47 17.81
CA SER A 19 44.35 24.13 17.78
C SER A 19 44.82 24.27 16.34
N CYS A 20 45.46 25.41 16.07
CA CYS A 20 46.23 25.62 14.86
C CYS A 20 47.58 24.90 15.01
N SER A 21 47.85 24.02 14.04
CA SER A 21 49.14 23.72 13.40
C SER A 21 50.42 23.71 14.23
N ASN A 22 51.13 22.58 14.18
CA ASN A 22 52.52 22.62 13.72
C ASN A 22 52.81 21.38 12.88
N GLU A 23 53.32 21.62 11.67
CA GLU A 23 53.99 20.63 10.86
C GLU A 23 55.24 20.16 11.62
N ASN A 24 55.36 18.86 11.82
CA ASN A 24 56.64 18.19 11.88
C ASN A 24 56.43 16.74 11.45
N LEU A 25 57.07 16.42 10.33
CA LEU A 25 57.36 15.09 9.84
C LEU A 25 58.11 14.33 10.93
N GLU A 26 57.44 13.42 11.64
CA GLU A 26 58.11 12.34 12.36
C GLU A 26 57.33 11.05 12.20
N GLU A 27 58.12 9.99 12.13
CA GLU A 27 57.83 8.68 11.60
C GLU A 27 56.56 8.05 12.14
N ASN A 28 55.86 7.39 11.22
CA ASN A 28 54.77 6.47 11.47
C ASN A 28 55.25 5.40 12.47
N PRO A 29 54.82 5.38 13.75
CA PRO A 29 55.10 4.25 14.60
C PRO A 29 54.23 3.11 14.11
N GLU A 30 54.88 1.99 13.85
CA GLU A 30 54.30 0.73 13.41
C GLU A 30 52.95 0.46 14.09
N VAL A 31 51.92 0.29 13.26
CA VAL A 31 50.62 -0.21 13.66
C VAL A 31 50.81 -1.70 13.99
N GLU A 32 51.30 -1.99 15.20
CA GLU A 32 51.18 -3.33 15.78
C GLU A 32 49.69 -3.62 16.04
N GLY A 33 49.08 -4.40 15.15
CA GLY A 33 47.72 -4.91 15.29
C GLY A 33 46.93 -4.94 13.99
N GLY A 34 47.34 -5.78 13.03
CA GLY A 34 46.68 -5.96 11.72
C GLY A 34 45.29 -6.60 11.79
N ALA A 35 44.29 -5.85 12.24
CA ALA A 35 42.88 -6.25 12.19
C ALA A 35 41.99 -5.03 11.90
N GLY A 36 41.90 -4.58 10.63
CA GLY A 36 41.01 -3.45 10.32
C GLY A 36 40.96 -2.93 8.88
N TYR A 37 41.81 -3.40 7.96
CA TYR A 37 41.81 -2.89 6.58
C TYR A 37 40.53 -3.25 5.81
N ASP A 38 39.88 -4.37 6.16
CA ASP A 38 38.70 -4.88 5.46
C ASP A 38 37.38 -4.53 6.17
N VAL A 39 37.40 -3.59 7.12
CA VAL A 39 36.21 -3.17 7.87
C VAL A 39 35.73 -1.81 7.40
N ALA A 40 34.43 -1.74 7.06
CA ALA A 40 33.76 -0.49 6.75
C ALA A 40 32.45 -0.32 7.53
N TYR A 41 32.04 0.93 7.70
CA TYR A 41 30.81 1.32 8.36
C TYR A 41 29.97 2.25 7.49
N VAL A 42 28.65 2.11 7.59
CA VAL A 42 27.66 3.05 7.05
C VAL A 42 26.62 3.40 8.11
N SER A 43 26.21 4.65 8.19
CA SER A 43 25.05 5.08 8.99
C SER A 43 23.93 5.49 8.06
N ILE A 44 22.67 5.40 8.52
CA ILE A 44 21.50 5.74 7.70
C ILE A 44 20.53 6.63 8.47
N SER A 45 19.77 7.45 7.75
CA SER A 45 18.69 8.28 8.26
C SER A 45 17.44 8.05 7.41
N LEU A 46 16.39 7.54 8.04
CA LEU A 46 15.15 7.11 7.39
C LEU A 46 14.03 8.11 7.63
N THR A 47 13.29 8.45 6.58
CA THR A 47 11.97 9.10 6.68
C THR A 47 10.93 8.24 5.96
N ASN A 48 9.68 8.34 6.40
CA ASN A 48 8.53 7.68 5.77
C ASN A 48 7.33 8.63 5.74
N PRO A 49 6.35 8.41 4.84
CA PRO A 49 5.26 9.36 4.65
C PRO A 49 4.32 9.37 5.86
N LYS A 50 4.23 10.52 6.54
CA LYS A 50 3.42 10.70 7.76
C LYS A 50 2.29 11.72 7.59
N MET A 51 2.45 12.67 6.67
CA MET A 51 1.58 13.83 6.52
C MET A 51 0.80 13.80 5.20
N PRO A 52 -0.38 14.44 5.13
CA PRO A 52 -1.14 14.62 3.89
C PRO A 52 -0.35 15.32 2.78
N GLY A 53 -0.83 15.17 1.54
CA GLY A 53 -0.26 15.82 0.37
C GLY A 53 0.97 15.09 -0.18
N SER A 54 1.09 13.80 0.13
CA SER A 54 2.12 12.93 -0.42
C SER A 54 1.85 12.64 -1.90
N ARG A 55 0.62 12.30 -2.29
CA ARG A 55 0.22 11.98 -3.68
C ARG A 55 -1.03 12.73 -4.17
N ALA A 56 -2.02 12.97 -3.31
CA ALA A 56 -3.31 13.54 -3.70
C ALA A 56 -3.85 14.57 -2.67
N SER A 57 -4.82 15.37 -3.12
CA SER A 57 -5.58 16.26 -2.25
C SER A 57 -6.57 15.46 -1.39
N GLY A 58 -6.80 15.93 -0.15
CA GLY A 58 -7.72 15.26 0.78
C GLY A 58 -7.14 14.04 1.51
N GLU A 59 -5.84 13.77 1.33
CA GLU A 59 -5.12 12.78 2.13
C GLU A 59 -5.21 13.07 3.63
N GLN A 60 -5.04 12.01 4.40
CA GLN A 60 -5.14 12.03 5.85
C GLN A 60 -3.78 11.69 6.45
N THR A 61 -3.53 12.21 7.66
CA THR A 61 -2.31 11.88 8.40
C THR A 61 -2.27 10.38 8.64
N ALA A 62 -1.09 9.78 8.49
CA ALA A 62 -0.90 8.38 8.78
C ALA A 62 -1.14 8.10 10.27
N LEU A 63 -1.69 6.93 10.57
CA LEU A 63 -1.76 6.44 11.94
C LEU A 63 -0.35 6.13 12.47
N GLU A 64 -0.20 6.11 13.78
CA GLU A 64 1.10 5.89 14.42
C GLU A 64 1.67 4.52 14.02
N GLU A 65 0.82 3.49 14.04
CA GLU A 65 1.17 2.11 13.70
C GLU A 65 1.54 1.95 12.22
N GLU A 66 0.93 2.75 11.34
CA GLU A 66 1.27 2.77 9.92
C GLU A 66 2.68 3.30 9.67
N SER A 67 3.24 4.06 10.62
CA SER A 67 4.57 4.68 10.50
C SER A 67 5.63 3.98 11.35
N ALA A 68 5.24 3.01 12.18
CA ALA A 68 6.13 2.32 13.09
C ALA A 68 7.10 1.39 12.34
N ILE A 69 8.37 1.44 12.74
CA ILE A 69 9.42 0.53 12.27
C ILE A 69 9.78 -0.35 13.47
N ASN A 70 9.45 -1.63 13.41
CA ASN A 70 9.73 -2.60 14.48
C ASN A 70 10.88 -3.54 14.13
N GLU A 71 11.05 -3.81 12.85
CA GLU A 71 12.14 -4.60 12.28
C GLU A 71 12.64 -3.93 11.00
N LEU A 72 13.95 -3.91 10.79
CA LEU A 72 14.58 -3.25 9.65
C LEU A 72 15.67 -4.14 9.06
N TYR A 73 15.53 -4.47 7.78
CA TYR A 73 16.50 -5.21 6.98
C TYR A 73 17.34 -4.23 6.19
N LEU A 74 18.66 -4.31 6.32
CA LEU A 74 19.62 -3.60 5.49
C LEU A 74 20.34 -4.62 4.61
N ILE A 75 20.26 -4.44 3.30
CA ILE A 75 20.92 -5.28 2.32
C ILE A 75 21.88 -4.42 1.51
N THR A 76 23.16 -4.77 1.53
CA THR A 76 24.22 -4.05 0.82
C THR A 76 24.60 -4.76 -0.47
N PHE A 77 25.02 -3.99 -1.48
CA PHE A 77 25.44 -4.53 -2.77
C PHE A 77 26.73 -3.86 -3.25
N ASN A 78 27.52 -4.61 -4.03
CA ASN A 78 28.68 -4.05 -4.74
C ASN A 78 28.26 -3.28 -6.01
N ALA A 79 29.24 -2.76 -6.75
CA ALA A 79 29.01 -2.02 -7.99
C ALA A 79 28.28 -2.83 -9.10
N SER A 80 28.32 -4.16 -9.04
CA SER A 80 27.60 -5.06 -9.94
C SER A 80 26.19 -5.43 -9.43
N LYS A 81 25.71 -4.77 -8.37
CA LYS A 81 24.39 -5.00 -7.74
C LYS A 81 24.21 -6.45 -7.24
N VAL A 82 25.31 -7.07 -6.81
CA VAL A 82 25.34 -8.36 -6.13
C VAL A 82 25.47 -8.12 -4.63
N VAL A 83 24.72 -8.89 -3.82
CA VAL A 83 24.72 -8.74 -2.36
C VAL A 83 26.14 -8.89 -1.78
N THR A 84 26.47 -8.01 -0.86
CA THR A 84 27.70 -8.01 -0.06
C THR A 84 27.34 -8.13 1.41
N LYS A 85 28.33 -8.45 2.25
CA LYS A 85 28.18 -8.48 3.71
C LYS A 85 29.54 -8.25 4.35
N ASP A 86 29.55 -7.78 5.58
CA ASP A 86 30.76 -7.82 6.41
C ASP A 86 31.38 -9.23 6.40
N GLU A 87 32.71 -9.31 6.40
CA GLU A 87 33.45 -10.58 6.29
C GLU A 87 33.00 -11.58 7.37
N LYS A 88 32.73 -11.10 8.59
CA LYS A 88 32.33 -11.92 9.75
C LYS A 88 30.83 -12.16 9.85
N ALA A 89 30.01 -11.49 9.04
CA ALA A 89 28.58 -11.74 9.00
C ALA A 89 28.27 -13.12 8.42
N THR A 90 27.25 -13.81 8.95
CA THR A 90 26.80 -15.12 8.42
C THR A 90 25.65 -15.00 7.44
N LYS A 91 25.00 -13.83 7.38
CA LYS A 91 23.87 -13.51 6.50
C LYS A 91 24.17 -12.28 5.65
N TYR A 92 23.46 -12.15 4.53
CA TYR A 92 23.54 -11.01 3.62
C TYR A 92 22.60 -9.85 3.99
N ALA A 93 21.61 -10.12 4.85
CA ALA A 93 20.79 -9.08 5.45
C ALA A 93 21.26 -8.80 6.88
N THR A 94 21.49 -7.52 7.20
CA THR A 94 21.62 -7.07 8.58
C THR A 94 20.23 -6.73 9.11
N VAL A 95 19.81 -7.39 10.19
CA VAL A 95 18.48 -7.19 10.78
C VAL A 95 18.61 -6.41 12.07
N LEU A 96 17.92 -5.28 12.14
CA LEU A 96 17.84 -4.41 13.31
C LEU A 96 16.43 -4.48 13.89
N GLY A 97 16.32 -4.77 15.19
CA GLY A 97 15.05 -4.67 15.92
C GLY A 97 14.81 -3.26 16.45
N SER A 98 13.59 -3.00 16.94
CA SER A 98 13.15 -1.67 17.44
C SER A 98 14.08 -0.99 18.45
N SER A 99 14.80 -1.74 19.28
CA SER A 99 15.77 -1.19 20.24
C SER A 99 17.10 -0.74 19.61
N SER A 100 17.32 -1.03 18.33
CA SER A 100 18.57 -0.79 17.62
C SER A 100 18.58 0.55 16.87
N PHE A 101 17.48 1.28 16.86
CA PHE A 101 17.34 2.60 16.25
C PHE A 101 16.49 3.53 17.10
N GLY A 102 16.70 4.82 16.94
CA GLY A 102 15.93 5.87 17.60
C GLY A 102 15.21 6.73 16.56
N THR A 103 14.04 7.26 16.92
CA THR A 103 13.32 8.23 16.08
C THR A 103 13.34 9.59 16.74
N ASN A 104 13.84 10.61 16.04
CA ASN A 104 13.83 12.00 16.47
C ASN A 104 13.29 12.88 15.35
N SER A 105 12.28 13.70 15.66
CA SER A 105 11.68 14.65 14.71
C SER A 105 11.26 13.99 13.39
N GLY A 106 10.75 12.77 13.47
CA GLY A 106 10.28 12.00 12.32
C GLY A 106 11.37 11.22 11.56
N VAL A 107 12.65 11.39 11.89
CA VAL A 107 13.78 10.67 11.29
C VAL A 107 14.18 9.49 12.17
N THR A 108 14.24 8.29 11.60
CA THR A 108 14.67 7.06 12.27
C THR A 108 16.10 6.69 11.87
N THR A 109 16.98 6.49 12.85
CA THR A 109 18.41 6.22 12.62
C THR A 109 18.90 5.10 13.55
N PRO A 110 19.68 4.12 13.04
CA PRO A 110 20.37 3.15 13.88
C PRO A 110 21.24 3.80 14.95
N ASN A 111 21.18 3.26 16.17
CA ASN A 111 21.96 3.74 17.32
C ASN A 111 23.47 3.57 17.10
N THR A 112 23.84 2.58 16.29
CA THR A 112 25.20 2.27 15.87
C THR A 112 25.26 2.13 14.35
N PRO A 113 26.32 2.64 13.68
CA PRO A 113 26.55 2.38 12.27
C PRO A 113 26.59 0.88 11.99
N VAL A 114 26.12 0.52 10.81
CA VAL A 114 26.09 -0.86 10.33
C VAL A 114 27.43 -1.18 9.69
N LYS A 115 27.96 -2.35 10.05
CA LYS A 115 29.21 -2.88 9.50
C LYS A 115 28.95 -3.50 8.14
N VAL A 116 29.78 -3.21 7.15
CA VAL A 116 29.55 -3.57 5.75
C VAL A 116 30.85 -3.98 5.05
N ASP A 117 30.72 -4.58 3.86
CA ASP A 117 31.85 -4.85 2.97
C ASP A 117 32.45 -3.51 2.47
N PRO A 118 33.78 -3.34 2.44
CA PRO A 118 34.43 -2.14 1.89
C PRO A 118 34.05 -1.80 0.44
N ASN A 119 33.67 -2.80 -0.36
CA ASN A 119 33.23 -2.64 -1.75
C ASN A 119 31.73 -2.35 -1.88
N THR A 120 31.03 -2.12 -0.78
CA THR A 120 29.62 -1.74 -0.79
C THR A 120 29.47 -0.43 -1.57
N LYS A 121 28.57 -0.46 -2.55
CA LYS A 121 28.19 0.71 -3.34
C LYS A 121 26.73 1.06 -3.17
N TYR A 122 25.85 0.05 -3.05
CA TYR A 122 24.42 0.28 -2.98
C TYR A 122 23.79 -0.28 -1.71
N LEU A 123 22.66 0.31 -1.32
CA LEU A 123 21.88 -0.07 -0.15
C LEU A 123 20.39 -0.20 -0.50
N LEU A 124 19.77 -1.30 -0.03
CA LEU A 124 18.33 -1.50 0.04
C LEU A 124 17.92 -1.61 1.50
N VAL A 125 16.83 -0.94 1.88
CA VAL A 125 16.23 -1.01 3.20
C VAL A 125 14.80 -1.49 3.09
N ILE A 126 14.44 -2.47 3.92
CA ILE A 126 13.07 -2.98 4.01
C ILE A 126 12.66 -3.01 5.48
N ALA A 127 11.60 -2.29 5.83
CA ALA A 127 11.02 -2.31 7.17
C ALA A 127 9.86 -3.29 7.24
N ASN A 128 9.72 -3.98 8.38
CA ASN A 128 8.61 -4.88 8.71
C ASN A 128 8.15 -5.78 7.54
N PRO A 129 9.03 -6.56 6.90
CA PRO A 129 8.61 -7.41 5.79
C PRO A 129 7.59 -8.46 6.25
N GLY A 130 6.59 -8.73 5.41
CA GLY A 130 5.68 -9.86 5.57
C GLY A 130 6.38 -11.20 5.44
N TYR A 131 5.64 -12.28 5.67
CA TYR A 131 6.20 -13.62 5.79
C TYR A 131 7.02 -14.05 4.56
N GLN A 132 6.48 -13.87 3.34
CA GLN A 132 7.11 -14.33 2.11
C GLN A 132 8.36 -13.51 1.77
N LEU A 133 8.27 -12.18 1.89
CA LEU A 133 9.41 -11.29 1.67
C LEU A 133 10.49 -11.53 2.73
N LYS A 134 10.10 -11.67 4.00
CA LYS A 134 11.04 -11.94 5.10
C LYS A 134 11.79 -13.25 4.87
N ASP A 135 11.09 -14.33 4.51
CA ASP A 135 11.73 -15.61 4.20
C ASP A 135 12.76 -15.48 3.05
N ARG A 136 12.42 -14.71 2.00
CA ARG A 136 13.38 -14.42 0.92
C ARG A 136 14.61 -13.67 1.42
N LEU A 137 14.43 -12.65 2.27
CA LEU A 137 15.53 -11.85 2.82
C LEU A 137 16.41 -12.64 3.79
N ASP A 138 15.80 -13.51 4.60
CA ASP A 138 16.52 -14.36 5.56
C ASP A 138 17.38 -15.44 4.89
N ASN A 139 17.02 -15.84 3.68
CA ASN A 139 17.66 -16.93 2.93
C ASN A 139 18.50 -16.46 1.73
N LEU A 140 18.91 -15.19 1.70
CA LEU A 140 19.79 -14.67 0.65
C LEU A 140 21.12 -15.44 0.62
N SER A 141 21.54 -15.81 -0.59
CA SER A 141 22.79 -16.53 -0.85
C SER A 141 23.83 -15.66 -1.53
N ALA A 142 25.08 -16.11 -1.52
CA ALA A 142 26.14 -15.53 -2.33
C ALA A 142 25.70 -15.43 -3.80
N GLY A 143 25.97 -14.30 -4.44
CA GLY A 143 25.58 -14.07 -5.84
C GLY A 143 24.14 -13.61 -6.05
N ALA A 144 23.31 -13.51 -4.99
CA ALA A 144 21.98 -12.92 -5.12
C ALA A 144 22.09 -11.47 -5.60
N THR A 145 21.17 -11.06 -6.47
CA THR A 145 21.13 -9.72 -7.08
C THR A 145 19.92 -8.95 -6.58
N TYR A 146 19.89 -7.63 -6.85
CA TYR A 146 18.67 -6.84 -6.66
C TYR A 146 17.45 -7.47 -7.33
N ALA A 147 17.59 -7.93 -8.59
CA ALA A 147 16.51 -8.61 -9.30
C ALA A 147 16.04 -9.92 -8.62
N THR A 148 16.93 -10.62 -7.89
CA THR A 148 16.55 -11.79 -7.10
C THR A 148 15.66 -11.40 -5.92
N ILE A 149 16.00 -10.31 -5.24
CA ILE A 149 15.24 -9.79 -4.10
C ILE A 149 13.91 -9.21 -4.59
N ASN A 150 13.94 -8.40 -5.64
CA ASN A 150 12.78 -7.71 -6.21
C ASN A 150 11.91 -8.58 -7.12
N GLY A 151 12.18 -9.88 -7.22
CA GLY A 151 11.32 -10.79 -7.99
C GLY A 151 9.88 -10.78 -7.47
N MET A 152 8.93 -11.25 -8.28
CA MET A 152 7.52 -11.34 -7.88
C MET A 152 7.39 -12.16 -6.58
N ILE A 153 6.62 -11.65 -5.63
CA ILE A 153 6.12 -12.40 -4.48
C ILE A 153 4.71 -12.88 -4.80
N THR A 154 4.41 -14.13 -4.43
CA THR A 154 3.07 -14.68 -4.45
C THR A 154 2.65 -15.01 -3.03
N VAL A 155 1.55 -14.41 -2.57
CA VAL A 155 0.92 -14.78 -1.31
C VAL A 155 0.08 -16.03 -1.54
N PRO A 156 0.40 -17.15 -0.87
CA PRO A 156 -0.28 -18.42 -1.12
C PRO A 156 -1.71 -18.37 -0.62
N GLU A 157 -2.59 -19.15 -1.26
CA GLU A 157 -3.96 -19.32 -0.82
C GLU A 157 -4.02 -19.90 0.60
N ASN A 158 -4.85 -19.31 1.46
CA ASN A 158 -5.04 -19.77 2.83
C ASN A 158 -6.50 -20.10 3.14
N ASN A 159 -6.88 -21.34 2.79
CA ASN A 159 -8.23 -21.87 3.00
C ASN A 159 -8.60 -22.10 4.48
N THR A 160 -7.69 -21.86 5.43
CA THR A 160 -8.01 -21.91 6.87
C THR A 160 -8.57 -20.58 7.38
N LYS A 161 -8.41 -19.50 6.62
CA LYS A 161 -8.91 -18.17 6.97
C LYS A 161 -10.36 -18.01 6.48
N PRO A 162 -11.19 -17.24 7.20
CA PRO A 162 -12.62 -17.12 6.89
C PRO A 162 -12.92 -16.30 5.63
N ASN A 163 -11.98 -15.48 5.17
CA ASN A 163 -12.11 -14.56 4.04
C ASN A 163 -10.72 -14.23 3.45
N ASN A 164 -10.67 -13.48 2.36
CA ASN A 164 -9.45 -13.15 1.63
C ASN A 164 -8.55 -12.07 2.28
N ALA A 165 -8.93 -11.51 3.43
CA ALA A 165 -8.16 -10.44 4.07
C ALA A 165 -6.77 -10.91 4.54
N TYR A 166 -6.53 -12.23 4.64
CA TYR A 166 -5.21 -12.78 4.94
C TYR A 166 -4.14 -12.37 3.92
N LEU A 167 -4.53 -12.03 2.68
CA LEU A 167 -3.59 -11.58 1.64
C LEU A 167 -2.84 -10.31 2.07
N VAL A 168 -3.49 -9.48 2.90
CA VAL A 168 -2.95 -8.23 3.43
C VAL A 168 -1.83 -8.47 4.44
N GLU A 169 -1.79 -9.63 5.12
CA GLU A 169 -0.80 -9.94 6.16
C GLU A 169 0.65 -9.91 5.64
N GLU A 170 0.85 -9.97 4.32
CA GLU A 170 2.16 -9.83 3.68
C GLU A 170 2.68 -8.38 3.62
N VAL A 171 1.78 -7.38 3.66
CA VAL A 171 2.14 -5.95 3.55
C VAL A 171 1.73 -5.12 4.76
N VAL A 172 0.76 -5.57 5.55
CA VAL A 172 0.37 -4.98 6.83
C VAL A 172 0.05 -6.09 7.82
N HIS A 173 0.77 -6.11 8.94
CA HIS A 173 0.61 -7.13 9.98
C HIS A 173 0.92 -6.56 11.37
N SER A 174 0.94 -7.41 12.39
CA SER A 174 1.12 -6.99 13.80
C SER A 174 2.43 -6.28 14.09
N ASN A 175 3.44 -6.40 13.23
CA ASN A 175 4.72 -5.71 13.39
C ASN A 175 4.76 -4.38 12.61
N GLY A 176 3.66 -3.97 11.97
CA GLY A 176 3.55 -2.72 11.21
C GLY A 176 3.33 -2.96 9.71
N CYS A 177 3.45 -1.87 8.94
CA CYS A 177 3.42 -1.92 7.49
C CYS A 177 4.81 -2.29 6.94
N ALA A 178 4.84 -3.17 5.95
CA ALA A 178 6.03 -3.38 5.15
C ALA A 178 6.37 -2.11 4.39
N MET A 179 7.64 -1.69 4.41
CA MET A 179 8.11 -0.51 3.69
C MET A 179 9.42 -0.79 2.97
N ILE A 180 9.66 -0.11 1.85
CA ILE A 180 10.88 -0.20 1.04
C ILE A 180 11.32 1.19 0.59
N ASN A 181 12.58 1.32 0.15
CA ASN A 181 13.08 2.53 -0.51
C ASN A 181 12.08 3.09 -1.55
N VAL A 182 11.82 4.39 -1.52
CA VAL A 182 10.90 5.11 -2.43
C VAL A 182 11.31 5.07 -3.90
N GLY A 183 12.60 4.88 -4.20
CA GLY A 183 13.10 5.04 -5.56
C GLY A 183 13.54 6.47 -5.87
N PHE A 184 13.91 6.72 -7.12
CA PHE A 184 14.56 7.96 -7.55
C PHE A 184 13.86 8.53 -8.76
N TYR A 185 13.61 9.84 -8.72
CA TYR A 185 13.06 10.59 -9.84
C TYR A 185 14.18 11.40 -10.49
N ASP A 186 14.48 11.10 -11.75
CA ASP A 186 15.42 11.87 -12.56
C ASP A 186 14.70 13.09 -13.14
N ASP A 187 14.98 14.25 -12.54
CA ASP A 187 14.57 15.57 -13.01
C ASP A 187 15.78 16.41 -13.50
N SER A 188 16.89 15.75 -13.83
CA SER A 188 18.14 16.42 -14.20
C SER A 188 18.11 17.08 -15.58
N ASP A 189 17.24 16.61 -16.48
CA ASP A 189 17.00 17.25 -17.77
C ASP A 189 16.18 18.54 -17.61
N SER A 190 16.52 19.57 -18.39
CA SER A 190 15.76 20.82 -18.44
C SER A 190 14.38 20.68 -19.07
N ASP A 191 14.15 19.65 -19.89
CA ASP A 191 12.85 19.35 -20.50
C ASP A 191 12.06 18.39 -19.59
N PRO A 192 10.93 18.82 -18.99
CA PRO A 192 10.12 17.98 -18.12
C PRO A 192 9.55 16.73 -18.78
N SER A 193 9.53 16.65 -20.12
CA SER A 193 9.09 15.46 -20.84
C SER A 193 10.09 14.30 -20.77
N ASN A 194 11.35 14.60 -20.40
CA ASN A 194 12.40 13.61 -20.17
C ASN A 194 12.48 13.17 -18.70
N HIS A 195 11.70 13.78 -17.81
CA HIS A 195 11.71 13.40 -16.39
C HIS A 195 11.06 12.04 -16.19
N ALA A 196 11.71 11.16 -15.44
CA ALA A 196 11.25 9.80 -15.25
C ALA A 196 11.66 9.25 -13.89
N TRP A 197 10.89 8.27 -13.41
CA TRP A 197 11.32 7.42 -12.32
C TRP A 197 12.32 6.39 -12.82
N GLU A 198 13.34 6.15 -12.01
CA GLU A 198 14.32 5.09 -12.21
C GLU A 198 13.69 3.70 -11.97
N ASP A 199 14.19 2.70 -12.70
CA ASP A 199 13.64 1.34 -12.66
C ASP A 199 13.92 0.58 -11.35
N GLU A 200 14.81 1.11 -10.50
CA GLU A 200 15.27 0.46 -9.28
C GLU A 200 15.33 1.45 -8.10
N CYS A 201 15.29 0.92 -6.88
CA CYS A 201 15.29 1.71 -5.64
C CYS A 201 16.58 1.61 -4.81
N LEU A 202 17.67 1.13 -5.40
CA LEU A 202 18.97 1.01 -4.74
C LEU A 202 19.65 2.37 -4.52
N LEU A 203 19.86 2.75 -3.26
CA LEU A 203 20.58 3.98 -2.92
C LEU A 203 22.09 3.80 -3.13
N ASP A 204 22.73 4.66 -3.91
CA ASP A 204 24.20 4.76 -3.95
C ASP A 204 24.70 5.36 -2.64
N VAL A 205 25.54 4.60 -1.94
CA VAL A 205 26.13 4.96 -0.64
C VAL A 205 27.65 4.98 -0.69
N SER A 206 28.25 4.97 -1.89
CA SER A 206 29.71 4.91 -2.05
C SER A 206 30.45 6.06 -1.36
N ASP A 207 29.86 7.25 -1.32
CA ASP A 207 30.40 8.43 -0.61
C ASP A 207 30.10 8.43 0.90
N LYS A 208 29.35 7.43 1.39
CA LYS A 208 28.96 7.25 2.80
C LYS A 208 29.68 6.11 3.49
N ILE A 209 30.44 5.30 2.74
CA ILE A 209 31.25 4.22 3.29
C ILE A 209 32.46 4.79 4.02
N VAL A 210 32.59 4.44 5.29
CA VAL A 210 33.72 4.85 6.14
C VAL A 210 34.60 3.65 6.42
N LEU A 211 35.81 3.64 5.84
CA LEU A 211 36.81 2.60 6.08
C LEU A 211 37.45 2.80 7.45
N VAL A 212 37.59 1.72 8.23
CA VAL A 212 38.25 1.80 9.54
C VAL A 212 39.73 2.11 9.41
N SER A 213 40.37 1.69 8.31
CA SER A 213 41.78 1.98 8.00
C SER A 213 42.12 3.47 7.95
N ASP A 214 41.12 4.32 7.71
CA ASP A 214 41.31 5.77 7.58
C ASP A 214 41.33 6.49 8.94
N TYR A 215 41.12 5.75 10.03
CA TYR A 215 40.98 6.28 11.39
C TYR A 215 41.89 5.55 12.38
N LYS A 216 42.24 6.21 13.49
CA LYS A 216 43.12 5.64 14.52
C LYS A 216 42.41 4.62 15.41
N SER A 217 41.07 4.58 15.39
CA SER A 217 40.28 3.61 16.13
C SER A 217 38.91 3.39 15.50
N GLU A 218 38.32 2.23 15.78
CA GLU A 218 36.97 1.87 15.34
C GLU A 218 35.90 2.85 15.86
N ALA A 219 36.05 3.36 17.08
CA ALA A 219 35.14 4.37 17.63
C ALA A 219 35.19 5.69 16.83
N GLN A 220 36.36 6.08 16.31
CA GLN A 220 36.48 7.26 15.44
C GLN A 220 35.79 7.03 14.10
N ALA A 221 35.99 5.86 13.47
CA ALA A 221 35.32 5.50 12.22
C ALA A 221 33.78 5.47 12.38
N GLN A 222 33.27 4.88 13.46
CA GLN A 222 31.83 4.90 13.74
C GLN A 222 31.28 6.31 13.93
N ASN A 223 32.01 7.18 14.64
CA ASN A 223 31.59 8.58 14.80
C ASN A 223 31.61 9.35 13.47
N ALA A 224 32.56 9.06 12.58
CA ALA A 224 32.59 9.63 11.24
C ALA A 224 31.38 9.16 10.41
N ALA A 225 31.04 7.86 10.45
CA ALA A 225 29.86 7.33 9.77
C ALA A 225 28.56 7.96 10.31
N LYS A 226 28.43 8.12 11.64
CA LYS A 226 27.28 8.81 12.26
C LYS A 226 27.15 10.28 11.82
N SER A 227 28.26 10.93 11.49
CA SER A 227 28.29 12.34 11.11
C SER A 227 27.94 12.58 9.64
N ASN A 228 27.93 11.53 8.82
CA ASN A 228 27.58 11.55 7.39
C ASN A 228 26.65 10.38 7.04
N PRO A 229 25.44 10.32 7.61
CA PRO A 229 24.52 9.23 7.32
C PRO A 229 24.03 9.30 5.87
N ALA A 230 23.79 8.14 5.26
CA ALA A 230 23.02 8.02 4.03
C ALA A 230 21.54 8.35 4.33
N THR A 231 21.01 9.37 3.68
CA THR A 231 19.60 9.74 3.82
C THR A 231 18.77 8.97 2.80
N LEU A 232 17.69 8.34 3.26
CA LEU A 232 16.72 7.71 2.37
C LEU A 232 15.30 7.86 2.89
N GLU A 233 14.39 7.74 1.95
CA GLU A 233 12.95 7.74 2.18
C GLU A 233 12.43 6.33 1.88
N ILE A 234 11.52 5.84 2.72
CA ILE A 234 10.85 4.54 2.54
C ILE A 234 9.34 4.74 2.45
N GLU A 235 8.68 3.96 1.59
CA GLU A 235 7.22 3.96 1.41
C GLU A 235 6.59 2.62 1.74
N ARG A 236 5.28 2.63 2.00
CA ARG A 236 4.51 1.44 2.36
C ARG A 236 4.14 0.64 1.12
N LEU A 237 4.20 -0.68 1.22
CA LEU A 237 3.78 -1.61 0.15
C LEU A 237 2.25 -1.82 0.08
N ALA A 238 1.49 -1.10 0.90
CA ALA A 238 0.05 -1.26 1.04
C ALA A 238 -0.70 0.01 0.65
N ALA A 239 -1.84 -0.17 -0.01
CA ALA A 239 -2.85 0.87 -0.19
C ALA A 239 -3.87 0.81 0.96
N LYS A 240 -4.34 1.98 1.41
CA LYS A 240 -5.37 2.13 2.44
C LYS A 240 -6.68 2.58 1.81
N LEU A 241 -7.77 1.92 2.17
CA LEU A 241 -9.13 2.27 1.79
C LEU A 241 -9.94 2.61 3.04
N GLU A 242 -10.76 3.64 2.93
CA GLU A 242 -11.63 4.12 3.99
C GLU A 242 -12.89 4.71 3.36
N VAL A 243 -14.05 4.51 4.01
CA VAL A 243 -15.33 4.99 3.52
C VAL A 243 -15.94 5.95 4.53
N MET A 244 -16.19 7.17 4.08
CA MET A 244 -16.99 8.16 4.79
C MET A 244 -18.23 8.49 3.98
N ILE A 245 -19.35 8.67 4.67
CA ILE A 245 -20.64 8.95 4.05
C ILE A 245 -20.97 10.43 4.22
N GLY A 246 -21.16 11.11 3.08
CA GLY A 246 -21.65 12.48 3.06
C GLY A 246 -23.13 12.54 3.44
N SER A 247 -23.53 13.56 4.20
CA SER A 247 -24.92 13.81 4.56
C SER A 247 -25.42 15.13 3.98
N PRO A 248 -26.59 15.17 3.30
CA PRO A 248 -27.50 14.05 3.01
C PRO A 248 -27.09 13.22 1.78
N LEU A 249 -27.42 11.92 1.77
CA LEU A 249 -27.26 11.05 0.60
C LEU A 249 -28.40 11.28 -0.41
N ALA A 250 -28.04 11.60 -1.65
CA ALA A 250 -28.98 11.72 -2.76
C ALA A 250 -28.84 10.50 -3.69
N VAL A 251 -29.89 9.71 -3.81
CA VAL A 251 -29.92 8.48 -4.60
C VAL A 251 -31.09 8.44 -5.57
N GLY A 252 -30.86 7.86 -6.75
CA GLY A 252 -31.89 7.73 -7.76
C GLY A 252 -33.08 6.87 -7.29
N PRO A 253 -34.25 7.00 -7.92
CA PRO A 253 -34.53 7.90 -9.04
C PRO A 253 -34.58 9.37 -8.61
N PHE A 254 -34.47 10.28 -9.59
CA PHE A 254 -34.53 11.72 -9.35
C PHE A 254 -35.77 12.30 -10.03
N GLU A 255 -36.38 13.30 -9.41
CA GLU A 255 -37.53 13.98 -9.96
C GLU A 255 -37.16 14.88 -11.14
N ASP A 256 -37.92 14.79 -12.22
CA ASP A 256 -37.71 15.64 -13.40
C ASP A 256 -37.89 17.12 -13.04
N GLY A 257 -36.95 17.96 -13.50
CA GLY A 257 -36.97 19.42 -13.32
C GLY A 257 -36.41 19.92 -11.98
N THR A 258 -36.62 19.21 -10.87
CA THR A 258 -36.06 19.58 -9.56
C THR A 258 -34.76 18.86 -9.23
N ASN A 259 -34.51 17.71 -9.89
CA ASN A 259 -33.41 16.79 -9.59
C ASN A 259 -33.38 16.34 -8.11
N ALA A 260 -34.53 16.39 -7.44
CA ALA A 260 -34.66 15.96 -6.06
C ALA A 260 -34.55 14.43 -5.99
N SER A 261 -33.78 13.94 -5.02
CA SER A 261 -33.66 12.51 -4.72
C SER A 261 -35.04 11.95 -4.36
N LEU A 262 -35.49 10.94 -5.10
CA LEU A 262 -36.70 10.18 -4.79
C LEU A 262 -36.38 8.86 -4.12
N GLY A 263 -35.24 8.26 -4.44
CA GLY A 263 -34.80 7.04 -3.78
C GLY A 263 -34.45 7.28 -2.32
N GLN A 264 -34.54 6.20 -1.55
CA GLN A 264 -34.08 6.14 -0.16
C GLN A 264 -32.91 5.15 -0.12
N PHE A 265 -31.81 5.53 0.54
CA PHE A 265 -30.69 4.64 0.78
C PHE A 265 -30.16 4.86 2.19
N ASP A 266 -29.94 3.75 2.88
CA ASP A 266 -29.26 3.74 4.17
C ASP A 266 -28.01 2.88 4.04
N PHE A 267 -26.87 3.49 4.31
CA PHE A 267 -25.60 2.81 4.22
C PHE A 267 -25.48 1.82 5.39
N GLY A 268 -25.09 0.59 5.09
CA GLY A 268 -24.80 -0.41 6.10
C GLY A 268 -23.31 -0.51 6.36
N ASN A 269 -22.63 -1.21 5.47
CA ASN A 269 -21.24 -1.60 5.64
C ASN A 269 -20.51 -1.62 4.31
N TRP A 270 -19.19 -1.74 4.35
CA TRP A 270 -18.38 -1.94 3.17
C TRP A 270 -17.33 -3.04 3.37
N THR A 271 -16.76 -3.50 2.26
CA THR A 271 -15.62 -4.42 2.24
C THR A 271 -14.83 -4.26 0.94
N ILE A 272 -13.66 -4.89 0.87
CA ILE A 272 -12.85 -4.95 -0.36
C ILE A 272 -13.14 -6.27 -1.08
N ASP A 273 -13.23 -6.24 -2.40
CA ASP A 273 -13.30 -7.40 -3.28
C ASP A 273 -12.21 -7.31 -4.36
N TYR A 274 -11.87 -8.43 -5.00
CA TYR A 274 -10.79 -8.53 -5.99
C TYR A 274 -9.42 -8.12 -5.42
N TYR A 275 -8.96 -8.84 -4.40
CA TYR A 275 -7.63 -8.65 -3.83
C TYR A 275 -6.53 -9.12 -4.79
N ASN A 276 -5.42 -8.39 -4.86
CA ASN A 276 -4.21 -8.90 -5.51
C ASN A 276 -3.46 -9.83 -4.55
N SER A 277 -2.87 -10.90 -5.08
CA SER A 277 -2.00 -11.83 -4.35
C SER A 277 -0.55 -11.80 -4.83
N LEU A 278 -0.27 -10.93 -5.81
CA LEU A 278 1.03 -10.76 -6.43
C LEU A 278 1.50 -9.33 -6.21
N PHE A 279 2.78 -9.15 -5.91
CA PHE A 279 3.44 -7.84 -5.93
C PHE A 279 4.94 -7.99 -6.15
N PHE A 280 5.59 -6.89 -6.53
CA PHE A 280 7.03 -6.77 -6.42
C PHE A 280 7.35 -6.02 -5.12
N PRO A 281 8.40 -6.40 -4.36
CA PRO A 281 8.81 -5.64 -3.18
C PRO A 281 8.97 -4.14 -3.48
N PHE A 282 9.50 -3.80 -4.66
CA PHE A 282 9.46 -2.49 -5.29
C PHE A 282 8.88 -2.64 -6.72
N ALA A 283 7.69 -2.11 -6.96
CA ALA A 283 7.13 -2.03 -8.29
C ALA A 283 7.68 -0.81 -9.03
N LYS A 284 8.00 -0.98 -10.32
CA LYS A 284 8.48 0.13 -11.13
C LYS A 284 7.45 1.25 -11.17
N GLU A 285 7.91 2.46 -10.92
CA GLU A 285 7.10 3.66 -11.00
C GLU A 285 7.10 4.24 -12.42
N THR A 286 5.97 4.84 -12.80
CA THR A 286 5.77 5.48 -14.10
C THR A 286 5.17 6.86 -13.89
N THR A 287 5.75 7.86 -14.55
CA THR A 287 5.29 9.25 -14.45
C THR A 287 3.87 9.37 -14.97
N THR A 288 3.00 10.02 -14.19
CA THR A 288 1.62 10.30 -14.60
C THR A 288 1.48 11.73 -15.12
N ALA A 289 0.43 11.99 -15.90
CA ALA A 289 0.10 13.35 -16.34
C ALA A 289 -0.43 14.25 -15.20
N SER A 290 -0.70 13.68 -14.02
CA SER A 290 -1.23 14.41 -12.88
C SER A 290 -0.15 15.31 -12.28
N SER A 291 -0.44 16.61 -12.18
CA SER A 291 0.50 17.55 -11.56
C SER A 291 0.79 17.18 -10.11
N HIS A 292 2.06 17.24 -9.71
CA HIS A 292 2.52 17.15 -8.33
C HIS A 292 3.22 18.47 -7.99
N THR A 293 2.77 19.16 -6.93
CA THR A 293 3.22 20.54 -6.65
C THR A 293 4.12 20.63 -5.42
N THR A 294 3.93 19.76 -4.42
CA THR A 294 4.72 19.65 -3.19
C THR A 294 4.34 18.35 -2.48
N GLY A 295 5.28 17.65 -1.85
CA GLY A 295 4.97 16.46 -1.05
C GLY A 295 6.19 15.63 -0.68
N PHE A 296 5.93 14.45 -0.11
CA PHE A 296 6.95 13.45 0.20
C PHE A 296 7.59 12.87 -1.07
N TYR A 297 6.77 12.52 -2.06
CA TYR A 297 7.27 12.07 -3.37
C TYR A 297 7.64 13.25 -4.25
N LYS A 298 8.64 13.05 -5.12
CA LYS A 298 9.10 14.07 -6.08
C LYS A 298 8.11 14.33 -7.22
N SER A 299 7.36 13.31 -7.59
CA SER A 299 6.36 13.38 -8.66
C SER A 299 5.22 12.39 -8.38
N ASN A 300 4.10 12.55 -9.08
CA ASN A 300 3.01 11.58 -9.04
C ASN A 300 3.31 10.41 -9.98
N PHE A 301 2.99 9.21 -9.52
CA PHE A 301 3.28 8.00 -10.27
C PHE A 301 2.17 6.97 -10.22
N TYR A 302 2.24 6.07 -11.19
CA TYR A 302 1.51 4.82 -11.25
C TYR A 302 2.52 3.67 -11.26
N THR A 303 2.20 2.54 -10.65
CA THR A 303 3.14 1.42 -10.53
C THR A 303 2.87 0.32 -11.57
N VAL A 304 3.89 -0.46 -11.89
CA VAL A 304 3.82 -1.65 -12.74
C VAL A 304 3.91 -2.88 -11.85
N ASP A 305 2.77 -3.44 -11.48
CA ASP A 305 2.67 -4.66 -10.69
C ASP A 305 2.89 -5.93 -11.57
N PRO A 306 2.94 -7.14 -10.98
CA PRO A 306 3.24 -8.36 -11.75
C PRO A 306 2.17 -8.73 -12.80
N ASN A 307 0.93 -8.28 -12.62
CA ASN A 307 -0.19 -8.54 -13.51
C ASN A 307 -0.54 -7.33 -14.42
N PHE A 308 0.35 -6.34 -14.49
CA PHE A 308 0.33 -5.21 -15.42
C PHE A 308 0.58 -5.66 -16.88
N THR A 309 -0.35 -6.38 -17.50
CA THR A 309 -0.17 -6.92 -18.87
C THR A 309 -0.43 -5.88 -19.96
N THR A 310 0.34 -5.96 -21.05
CA THR A 310 0.07 -5.27 -22.32
C THR A 310 -0.38 -6.24 -23.42
N ALA A 311 -0.38 -7.55 -23.15
CA ALA A 311 -0.27 -8.61 -24.16
C ALA A 311 -1.60 -9.13 -24.77
N GLY A 312 -2.76 -8.56 -24.43
CA GLY A 312 -4.05 -8.90 -25.06
C GLY A 312 -4.84 -10.01 -24.35
N GLY A 313 -4.22 -10.74 -23.43
CA GLY A 313 -4.77 -11.95 -22.80
C GLY A 313 -5.44 -11.71 -21.45
N THR A 314 -5.53 -12.79 -20.65
CA THR A 314 -6.14 -12.81 -19.30
C THR A 314 -5.12 -12.64 -18.18
N GLU A 315 -3.88 -12.28 -18.50
CA GLU A 315 -2.78 -12.21 -17.52
C GLU A 315 -3.06 -11.18 -16.42
N TYR A 316 -3.81 -10.11 -16.74
CA TYR A 316 -4.30 -9.09 -15.80
C TYR A 316 -5.28 -9.62 -14.73
N LEU A 317 -5.73 -10.87 -14.86
CA LEU A 317 -6.55 -11.57 -13.87
C LEU A 317 -5.72 -12.51 -12.99
N THR A 318 -4.46 -12.76 -13.34
CA THR A 318 -3.58 -13.67 -12.59
C THR A 318 -3.39 -13.12 -11.19
N GLY A 319 -3.61 -13.96 -10.18
CA GLY A 319 -3.46 -13.55 -8.79
C GLY A 319 -4.56 -12.65 -8.24
N ILE A 320 -5.60 -12.34 -9.02
CA ILE A 320 -6.76 -11.58 -8.54
C ILE A 320 -7.75 -12.54 -7.87
N ILE A 321 -7.93 -12.38 -6.56
CA ILE A 321 -8.75 -13.24 -5.72
C ILE A 321 -10.04 -12.52 -5.34
N LYS A 322 -11.16 -13.02 -5.86
CA LYS A 322 -12.50 -12.51 -5.54
C LYS A 322 -13.06 -13.17 -4.28
N ASN A 323 -13.92 -12.44 -3.58
CA ASN A 323 -14.69 -12.99 -2.48
C ASN A 323 -15.68 -14.05 -2.98
N THR A 324 -15.95 -15.02 -2.11
CA THR A 324 -16.88 -16.12 -2.39
C THR A 324 -18.10 -16.02 -1.49
N LEU A 325 -19.18 -16.71 -1.84
CA LEU A 325 -20.36 -16.82 -0.98
C LEU A 325 -20.24 -18.07 -0.10
N ASP A 326 -20.77 -17.99 1.11
CA ASP A 326 -21.07 -19.18 1.90
C ASP A 326 -22.12 -20.01 1.15
N ALA A 327 -21.90 -21.32 1.05
CA ALA A 327 -22.76 -22.19 0.27
C ALA A 327 -24.15 -22.36 0.92
N ALA A 328 -24.25 -22.30 2.25
CA ALA A 328 -25.48 -22.54 2.97
C ALA A 328 -26.30 -21.26 3.18
N THR A 329 -25.64 -20.15 3.52
CA THR A 329 -26.33 -18.88 3.81
C THR A 329 -26.39 -17.95 2.61
N ARG A 330 -25.53 -18.17 1.60
CA ARG A 330 -25.26 -17.25 0.49
C ARG A 330 -24.82 -15.85 0.91
N GLU A 331 -24.40 -15.69 2.16
CA GLU A 331 -23.72 -14.47 2.60
C GLU A 331 -22.30 -14.42 2.05
N PRO A 332 -21.78 -13.25 1.68
CA PRO A 332 -20.38 -13.10 1.29
C PRO A 332 -19.43 -13.48 2.43
N LYS A 333 -18.40 -14.28 2.11
CA LYS A 333 -17.30 -14.62 3.01
C LYS A 333 -16.31 -13.46 3.10
N VAL A 334 -16.73 -12.42 3.82
CA VAL A 334 -15.99 -11.16 3.96
C VAL A 334 -16.04 -10.67 5.39
N GLU A 335 -15.13 -9.78 5.72
CA GLU A 335 -15.26 -8.95 6.91
C GLU A 335 -15.95 -7.64 6.51
N TRP A 336 -17.12 -7.39 7.08
CA TRP A 336 -17.86 -6.15 6.90
C TRP A 336 -17.33 -5.08 7.86
N VAL A 337 -17.13 -3.88 7.33
CA VAL A 337 -16.64 -2.72 8.08
C VAL A 337 -17.72 -1.64 8.06
N ALA A 338 -17.92 -0.95 9.16
CA ALA A 338 -18.77 0.24 9.18
C ALA A 338 -18.10 1.40 8.42
N GLU A 339 -18.86 2.45 8.14
CA GLU A 339 -18.28 3.73 7.73
C GLU A 339 -17.42 4.33 8.85
N SER A 340 -16.48 5.17 8.46
CA SER A 340 -15.77 6.05 9.39
C SER A 340 -16.64 7.24 9.77
N ALA A 341 -16.90 7.39 11.07
CA ALA A 341 -17.48 8.61 11.62
C ALA A 341 -16.43 9.73 11.69
N THR A 342 -15.21 9.35 12.06
CA THR A 342 -14.00 10.17 12.00
C THR A 342 -12.98 9.48 11.09
N VAL A 343 -12.22 10.27 10.36
CA VAL A 343 -11.07 9.76 9.60
C VAL A 343 -10.16 8.91 10.49
N GLY A 344 -9.78 7.75 9.97
CA GLY A 344 -8.93 6.78 10.66
C GLY A 344 -9.69 5.84 11.59
N ASP A 345 -11.03 5.87 11.65
CA ASP A 345 -11.80 4.96 12.51
C ASP A 345 -11.88 3.55 11.90
N ASN A 346 -12.31 3.47 10.64
CA ASN A 346 -12.71 2.22 9.99
C ASN A 346 -12.11 2.13 8.58
N TYR A 347 -10.98 1.43 8.47
CA TYR A 347 -10.21 1.29 7.23
C TYR A 347 -9.81 -0.16 6.97
N LYS A 348 -9.42 -0.43 5.73
CA LYS A 348 -8.83 -1.71 5.28
C LYS A 348 -7.65 -1.43 4.38
N TYR A 349 -6.79 -2.42 4.23
CA TYR A 349 -5.65 -2.34 3.32
C TYR A 349 -5.78 -3.37 2.20
N CYS A 350 -5.03 -3.14 1.13
CA CYS A 350 -4.78 -4.15 0.11
C CYS A 350 -3.35 -4.00 -0.43
N ILE A 351 -2.85 -5.09 -1.02
CA ILE A 351 -1.71 -5.03 -1.93
C ILE A 351 -2.11 -4.17 -3.14
N GLU A 352 -1.16 -3.43 -3.71
CA GLU A 352 -1.39 -2.67 -4.94
C GLU A 352 -1.92 -3.56 -6.08
N ASN A 353 -2.68 -2.94 -6.99
CA ASN A 353 -3.31 -3.62 -8.11
C ASN A 353 -3.49 -2.63 -9.25
N THR A 354 -2.58 -2.67 -10.22
CA THR A 354 -2.47 -1.70 -11.30
C THR A 354 -2.59 -2.35 -12.67
N MET A 355 -3.04 -1.57 -13.66
CA MET A 355 -3.21 -2.07 -15.02
C MET A 355 -2.91 -0.97 -16.03
N VAL A 356 -2.40 -1.35 -17.19
CA VAL A 356 -2.43 -0.44 -18.35
C VAL A 356 -3.88 -0.15 -18.75
N ALA A 357 -4.12 1.06 -19.27
CA ALA A 357 -5.46 1.60 -19.56
C ALA A 357 -6.43 0.63 -20.26
N GLY A 358 -5.93 -0.17 -21.22
CA GLY A 358 -6.75 -1.14 -21.97
C GLY A 358 -7.30 -2.32 -21.14
N TYR A 359 -6.78 -2.57 -19.94
CA TYR A 359 -7.20 -3.67 -19.06
C TYR A 359 -7.75 -3.21 -17.72
N GLN A 360 -8.05 -1.91 -17.57
CA GLN A 360 -8.87 -1.38 -16.47
C GLN A 360 -10.34 -1.84 -16.62
N LYS A 361 -10.56 -3.16 -16.55
CA LYS A 361 -11.83 -3.81 -16.84
C LYS A 361 -12.54 -4.22 -15.56
N PHE A 362 -13.86 -4.33 -15.67
CA PHE A 362 -14.68 -4.90 -14.62
C PHE A 362 -14.30 -6.38 -14.41
N GLY A 363 -13.53 -6.65 -13.36
CA GLY A 363 -13.21 -8.00 -12.89
C GLY A 363 -11.72 -8.19 -12.59
N ALA A 364 -10.93 -7.13 -12.72
CA ALA A 364 -9.51 -7.13 -12.41
C ALA A 364 -9.13 -6.12 -11.33
N ALA A 365 -9.67 -4.91 -11.43
CA ALA A 365 -9.42 -3.85 -10.45
C ALA A 365 -9.96 -4.23 -9.07
N THR A 366 -9.18 -3.92 -8.04
CA THR A 366 -9.61 -3.94 -6.64
C THR A 366 -10.88 -3.11 -6.49
N ARG A 367 -11.84 -3.62 -5.72
CA ARG A 367 -13.17 -3.01 -5.60
C ARG A 367 -13.52 -2.71 -4.18
N LEU A 368 -14.20 -1.58 -4.03
CA LEU A 368 -14.98 -1.27 -2.86
C LEU A 368 -16.41 -1.78 -3.06
N VAL A 369 -16.88 -2.67 -2.18
CA VAL A 369 -18.25 -3.18 -2.19
C VAL A 369 -19.02 -2.54 -1.05
N LEU A 370 -20.12 -1.88 -1.38
CA LEU A 370 -21.01 -1.23 -0.41
C LEU A 370 -22.27 -2.09 -0.20
N LYS A 371 -22.62 -2.33 1.05
CA LYS A 371 -23.86 -2.96 1.49
C LYS A 371 -24.73 -1.89 2.12
N GLY A 372 -25.98 -1.82 1.70
CA GLY A 372 -26.96 -0.87 2.23
C GLY A 372 -28.38 -1.29 1.91
N GLN A 373 -29.32 -0.64 2.57
CA GLN A 373 -30.74 -0.78 2.27
C GLN A 373 -31.11 0.24 1.21
N TYR A 374 -31.95 -0.15 0.26
CA TYR A 374 -32.42 0.73 -0.80
C TYR A 374 -33.90 0.54 -1.05
N ALA A 375 -34.65 1.65 -1.12
CA ALA A 375 -36.04 1.68 -1.55
C ALA A 375 -36.20 2.60 -2.77
N PRO A 376 -36.86 2.14 -3.85
CA PRO A 376 -36.74 2.74 -5.19
C PRO A 376 -37.62 3.97 -5.47
N TRP A 377 -38.21 4.64 -4.48
CA TRP A 377 -39.06 5.81 -4.70
C TRP A 377 -39.32 6.57 -3.40
N LYS A 378 -40.14 7.64 -3.48
CA LYS A 378 -40.50 8.51 -2.36
C LYS A 378 -41.00 7.71 -1.16
N SER A 379 -40.63 8.16 0.04
CA SER A 379 -41.13 7.62 1.29
C SER A 379 -42.67 7.62 1.30
N GLY A 380 -43.28 6.49 1.69
CA GLY A 380 -44.72 6.27 1.62
C GLY A 380 -45.17 5.47 0.39
N GLU A 381 -44.42 5.49 -0.72
CA GLU A 381 -44.66 4.56 -1.83
C GLU A 381 -43.90 3.25 -1.64
N PHE A 382 -42.60 3.35 -1.35
CA PHE A 382 -41.77 2.24 -0.90
C PHE A 382 -41.20 2.57 0.47
N THR A 383 -41.11 1.56 1.33
CA THR A 383 -40.59 1.70 2.68
C THR A 383 -39.19 1.10 2.72
N LEU A 384 -38.22 1.88 3.17
CA LEU A 384 -36.87 1.39 3.41
C LEU A 384 -36.89 0.19 4.37
N GLY A 385 -36.10 -0.84 4.06
CA GLY A 385 -36.04 -2.08 4.84
C GLY A 385 -37.08 -3.14 4.45
N ASN A 386 -38.10 -2.79 3.65
CA ASN A 386 -39.02 -3.78 3.09
C ASN A 386 -38.48 -4.38 1.79
N ASP A 387 -38.75 -5.67 1.57
CA ASP A 387 -38.49 -6.33 0.30
C ASP A 387 -39.30 -5.67 -0.83
N TRP A 388 -38.68 -5.55 -1.99
CA TRP A 388 -39.30 -5.08 -3.21
C TRP A 388 -38.68 -5.79 -4.41
N TYR A 389 -39.40 -5.83 -5.53
CA TYR A 389 -38.99 -6.57 -6.71
C TYR A 389 -38.97 -5.64 -7.91
N ARG A 390 -37.92 -5.74 -8.74
CA ARG A 390 -37.83 -5.02 -10.01
C ARG A 390 -37.84 -6.00 -11.16
N LEU A 391 -38.61 -5.70 -12.19
CA LEU A 391 -38.55 -6.43 -13.45
C LEU A 391 -38.21 -5.43 -14.57
N PRO A 392 -37.09 -5.62 -15.32
CA PRO A 392 -36.67 -4.75 -16.42
C PRO A 392 -37.20 -5.23 -17.79
N ASN A 393 -37.74 -4.34 -18.62
CA ASN A 393 -38.35 -4.69 -19.93
C ASN A 393 -37.56 -4.19 -21.15
N GLY A 394 -36.25 -3.99 -20.99
CA GLY A 394 -35.39 -3.38 -22.00
C GLY A 394 -35.25 -1.87 -21.78
N THR A 395 -36.27 -1.09 -22.14
CA THR A 395 -36.24 0.39 -22.03
C THR A 395 -36.88 0.96 -20.77
N ASN A 396 -37.71 0.20 -20.05
CA ASN A 396 -38.36 0.58 -18.80
C ASN A 396 -38.18 -0.49 -17.71
N SER A 397 -38.67 -0.22 -16.50
CA SER A 397 -38.72 -1.18 -15.40
C SER A 397 -39.96 -0.96 -14.55
N VAL A 398 -40.53 -2.04 -14.01
CA VAL A 398 -41.63 -1.98 -13.06
C VAL A 398 -41.14 -2.44 -11.70
N ASN A 399 -41.46 -1.68 -10.65
CA ASN A 399 -41.17 -2.02 -9.27
C ASN A 399 -42.45 -2.51 -8.58
N PHE A 400 -42.35 -3.61 -7.85
CA PHE A 400 -43.43 -4.22 -7.08
C PHE A 400 -43.10 -4.11 -5.59
N LYS A 401 -44.08 -3.70 -4.78
CA LYS A 401 -43.89 -3.47 -3.34
C LYS A 401 -43.81 -4.75 -2.52
N SER A 402 -44.18 -5.88 -3.10
CA SER A 402 -44.20 -7.16 -2.42
C SER A 402 -44.13 -8.31 -3.42
N PHE A 403 -43.82 -9.51 -2.91
CA PHE A 403 -43.89 -10.73 -3.70
C PHE A 403 -45.32 -11.03 -4.17
N ALA A 404 -46.33 -10.67 -3.36
CA ALA A 404 -47.73 -10.85 -3.70
C ALA A 404 -48.13 -10.01 -4.93
N ASP A 405 -47.66 -8.76 -5.01
CA ASP A 405 -47.92 -7.89 -6.16
C ASP A 405 -47.24 -8.43 -7.43
N LEU A 406 -46.01 -8.93 -7.31
CA LEU A 406 -45.30 -9.59 -8.41
C LEU A 406 -46.05 -10.85 -8.86
N LEU A 407 -46.49 -11.69 -7.92
CA LEU A 407 -47.21 -12.94 -8.21
C LEU A 407 -48.57 -12.67 -8.85
N ALA A 408 -49.27 -11.62 -8.42
CA ALA A 408 -50.54 -11.19 -9.00
C ALA A 408 -50.37 -10.71 -10.46
N ALA A 409 -49.25 -10.07 -10.79
CA ALA A 409 -48.91 -9.73 -12.18
C ALA A 409 -48.51 -10.97 -13.01
N TYR A 410 -47.80 -11.92 -12.40
CA TYR A 410 -47.32 -13.13 -13.07
C TYR A 410 -48.43 -14.12 -13.43
N THR A 411 -49.37 -14.37 -12.52
CA THR A 411 -50.33 -15.48 -12.65
C THR A 411 -51.23 -15.37 -13.90
N PRO A 412 -51.87 -14.22 -14.20
CA PRO A 412 -52.67 -14.07 -15.41
C PRO A 412 -51.84 -14.16 -16.68
N ALA A 413 -50.61 -13.62 -16.65
CA ALA A 413 -49.67 -13.71 -17.76
C ALA A 413 -49.32 -15.16 -18.08
N LYS A 414 -49.01 -15.97 -17.06
CA LYS A 414 -48.71 -17.38 -17.22
C LYS A 414 -49.90 -18.18 -17.76
N ALA A 415 -51.13 -17.86 -17.31
CA ALA A 415 -52.34 -18.51 -17.81
C ALA A 415 -52.57 -18.22 -19.31
N LYS A 416 -52.42 -16.96 -19.73
CA LYS A 416 -52.54 -16.56 -21.15
C LYS A 416 -51.47 -17.20 -22.03
N GLU A 417 -50.22 -17.26 -21.57
CA GLU A 417 -49.19 -17.98 -22.32
C GLU A 417 -49.54 -19.45 -22.51
N THR A 418 -49.99 -20.12 -21.43
CA THR A 418 -50.38 -21.53 -21.49
C THR A 418 -51.54 -21.76 -22.45
N ALA A 419 -52.48 -20.80 -22.52
CA ALA A 419 -53.62 -20.83 -23.44
C ALA A 419 -53.29 -20.35 -24.87
N SER A 420 -52.07 -19.85 -25.12
CA SER A 420 -51.70 -19.14 -26.36
C SER A 420 -52.60 -17.93 -26.68
N ASP A 421 -53.14 -17.30 -25.63
CA ASP A 421 -53.97 -16.11 -25.75
C ASP A 421 -53.11 -14.87 -26.07
N PRO A 422 -53.67 -13.84 -26.73
CA PRO A 422 -53.01 -12.56 -26.87
C PRO A 422 -52.65 -11.96 -25.51
N MET A 423 -51.36 -11.71 -25.32
CA MET A 423 -50.82 -11.11 -24.09
C MET A 423 -50.56 -9.63 -24.32
N THR A 424 -50.83 -8.81 -23.31
CA THR A 424 -50.36 -7.42 -23.31
C THR A 424 -48.83 -7.36 -23.22
N ALA A 425 -48.24 -6.20 -23.49
CA ALA A 425 -46.79 -6.00 -23.32
C ALA A 425 -46.33 -6.30 -21.88
N GLN A 426 -47.13 -5.93 -20.87
CA GLN A 426 -46.86 -6.20 -19.46
C GLN A 426 -46.98 -7.70 -19.13
N GLU A 427 -48.00 -8.39 -19.65
CA GLU A 427 -48.15 -9.84 -19.41
C GLU A 427 -47.05 -10.64 -20.10
N THR A 428 -46.73 -10.33 -21.37
CA THR A 428 -45.65 -10.98 -22.13
C THR A 428 -44.33 -10.88 -21.37
N PHE A 429 -44.11 -9.72 -20.75
CA PHE A 429 -42.96 -9.40 -19.92
C PHE A 429 -42.92 -10.18 -18.60
N SER A 430 -44.04 -10.24 -17.85
CA SER A 430 -44.13 -11.03 -16.63
C SER A 430 -43.87 -12.52 -16.89
N PHE A 431 -44.22 -13.02 -18.08
CA PHE A 431 -43.99 -14.41 -18.48
C PHE A 431 -42.57 -14.71 -18.99
N GLY A 432 -41.85 -13.74 -19.58
CA GLY A 432 -40.51 -13.91 -20.18
C GLY A 432 -39.38 -14.39 -19.25
N MET A 433 -39.68 -14.72 -18.00
CA MET A 433 -38.74 -15.19 -16.96
C MET A 433 -38.16 -16.60 -17.17
N ARG A 434 -38.01 -17.10 -18.41
CA ARG A 434 -37.27 -18.35 -18.63
C ARG A 434 -35.76 -18.23 -18.42
N THR A 435 -35.20 -17.05 -18.12
CA THR A 435 -33.74 -16.88 -18.05
C THR A 435 -33.20 -15.97 -16.94
N VAL A 436 -33.99 -15.57 -15.93
CA VAL A 436 -33.47 -14.72 -14.82
C VAL A 436 -33.84 -15.24 -13.42
N LEU A 437 -34.65 -16.30 -13.34
CA LEU A 437 -34.90 -17.04 -12.10
C LEU A 437 -34.39 -18.49 -12.22
N TYR A 438 -33.18 -18.68 -12.76
CA TYR A 438 -32.33 -19.70 -12.16
C TYR A 438 -31.86 -19.11 -10.83
N SER A 439 -32.70 -19.26 -9.81
CA SER A 439 -32.18 -19.79 -8.57
C SER A 439 -31.49 -21.09 -8.98
N ASP A 440 -30.18 -21.03 -9.17
CA ASP A 440 -29.35 -22.19 -8.88
C ASP A 440 -29.87 -22.76 -7.57
N LYS A 441 -29.94 -24.09 -7.50
CA LYS A 441 -30.26 -24.73 -6.23
C LYS A 441 -29.23 -24.25 -5.21
N ILE A 442 -29.79 -23.38 -4.40
CA ILE A 442 -29.36 -22.53 -3.30
C ILE A 442 -28.55 -23.23 -2.23
#